data_AF-A0A957WUV3-F1
#
_entry.id   AF-A0A957WUV3-F1
#
_cell.length_a   1.000
_cell.length_b   1.000
_cell.length_c   1.000
_cell.angle_alpha   90.00
_cell.angle_beta   90.00
_cell.angle_gamma   90.00
#
_symmetry.space_group_name_H-M   'P 1'
#
loop_
_entity.id
_entity.type
_entity.pdbx_description
1 polymer ?
#
loop_
_entity_poly.entity_id
_entity_poly.type
_entity_poly.pdbx_seq_one_letter_code
_entity_poly.pdbx_strand_id
1 'polypeptide(L)'
;MNRATRINITTIGVIFGLSGITHGCSEMLHGNRPTNGFFINAIAAGSPWTRWAEGGEGAFTLVPNFLITGMLAMLVGLAIMIWSLGFVHKPRGPLVYLLLFVLLFLVGGGIGQVPFFMAAWAAATRIHKPLLWWRRRLPPALRRWLANAWPWLLVIAALLILTALVIAIWGYVPGIDNMARLLNITLAMVGDSFLLFLLAYVAGFARDIEQAHATTAGATPTLVERRTNSVLVAYATQAGSTQEVAEAVAARLREDGLTVDLQPMRAVQSVAGYRAVVLGAPLYMFRWHKDAKPFLARHRAGLAERPVAVFALGPFEDKAEDWQGVRAQLDKELTKFPWLTPVDITIFGGKFDPAKLGFPYTLIPALRRIPVSDIRDWVVIRSWADALAAKFQPLLAP
;
A
#
# COMPACT_ATOMS: atom_id res chain seq x y z
N MET A 1 -5.56 3.07 -1.80
CA MET A 1 -4.76 2.08 -2.56
C MET A 1 -5.47 1.81 -3.86
N ASN A 2 -4.74 1.86 -4.97
CA ASN A 2 -5.24 1.68 -6.33
C ASN A 2 -5.34 0.16 -6.63
N ARG A 3 -6.57 -0.37 -6.59
CA ARG A 3 -6.84 -1.81 -6.67
C ARG A 3 -6.68 -2.34 -8.10
N ALA A 4 -7.20 -1.64 -9.09
CA ALA A 4 -7.09 -2.05 -10.49
C ALA A 4 -5.63 -2.02 -10.96
N THR A 5 -4.89 -0.98 -10.56
CA THR A 5 -3.44 -0.90 -10.75
C THR A 5 -2.74 -2.11 -10.16
N ARG A 6 -3.02 -2.46 -8.89
CA ARG A 6 -2.42 -3.65 -8.26
C ARG A 6 -2.72 -4.92 -9.05
N ILE A 7 -3.98 -5.12 -9.49
CA ILE A 7 -4.38 -6.30 -10.26
C ILE A 7 -3.59 -6.40 -11.56
N ASN A 8 -3.44 -5.31 -12.31
CA ASN A 8 -2.60 -5.28 -13.51
C ASN A 8 -1.17 -5.79 -13.25
N ILE A 9 -0.53 -5.30 -12.17
CA ILE A 9 0.85 -5.69 -11.83
C ILE A 9 0.92 -7.15 -11.40
N THR A 10 -0.04 -7.60 -10.60
CA THR A 10 -0.13 -8.99 -10.17
C THR A 10 -0.29 -9.92 -11.36
N THR A 11 -1.13 -9.59 -12.35
CA THR A 11 -1.32 -10.39 -13.57
C THR A 11 -0.01 -10.56 -14.35
N ILE A 12 0.74 -9.47 -14.58
CA ILE A 12 2.04 -9.54 -15.26
C ILE A 12 3.03 -10.39 -14.47
N GLY A 13 3.09 -10.17 -13.15
CA GLY A 13 3.94 -10.95 -12.27
C GLY A 13 3.66 -12.45 -12.35
N VAL A 14 2.39 -12.84 -12.37
CA VAL A 14 2.00 -14.25 -12.49
C VAL A 14 2.35 -14.82 -13.87
N ILE A 15 1.99 -14.12 -14.96
CA ILE A 15 2.23 -14.58 -16.34
C ILE A 15 3.73 -14.78 -16.58
N PHE A 16 4.56 -13.79 -16.26
CA PHE A 16 5.99 -13.89 -16.54
C PHE A 16 6.76 -14.67 -15.47
N GLY A 17 6.23 -14.81 -14.25
CA GLY A 17 6.71 -15.81 -13.31
C GLY A 17 6.53 -17.23 -13.83
N LEU A 18 5.37 -17.53 -14.43
CA LEU A 18 5.12 -18.81 -15.11
C LEU A 18 6.01 -18.99 -16.34
N SER A 19 6.17 -17.95 -17.17
CA SER A 19 7.10 -17.97 -18.30
C SER A 19 8.55 -18.27 -17.86
N GLY A 20 9.01 -17.68 -16.75
CA GLY A 20 10.32 -18.00 -16.19
C GLY A 20 10.46 -19.48 -15.79
N ILE A 21 9.40 -20.08 -15.26
CA ILE A 21 9.36 -21.52 -14.94
C ILE A 21 9.41 -22.36 -16.22
N THR A 22 8.68 -21.99 -17.28
CA THR A 22 8.71 -22.73 -18.56
C THR A 22 10.06 -22.65 -19.25
N HIS A 23 10.70 -21.48 -19.21
CA HIS A 23 12.10 -21.31 -19.65
C HIS A 23 13.02 -22.22 -18.85
N GLY A 24 12.91 -22.19 -17.52
CA GLY A 24 13.81 -22.98 -16.67
C GLY A 24 13.65 -24.50 -16.84
N CYS A 25 12.42 -25.00 -17.00
CA CYS A 25 12.20 -26.39 -17.38
C CYS A 25 12.89 -26.74 -18.70
N SER A 26 12.79 -25.88 -19.71
CA SER A 26 13.38 -26.12 -21.03
C SER A 26 14.91 -26.11 -20.99
N GLU A 27 15.51 -25.19 -20.22
CA GLU A 27 16.96 -25.13 -20.02
C GLU A 27 17.48 -26.36 -19.26
N MET A 28 16.76 -26.83 -18.24
CA MET A 28 17.15 -28.05 -17.52
C MET A 28 17.18 -29.29 -18.43
N LEU A 29 16.35 -29.35 -19.47
CA LEU A 29 16.32 -30.46 -20.43
C LEU A 29 17.59 -30.55 -21.28
N HIS A 30 18.38 -29.47 -21.39
CA HIS A 30 19.72 -29.54 -21.97
C HIS A 30 20.75 -30.24 -21.07
N GLY A 31 20.42 -30.46 -19.79
CA GLY A 31 21.24 -31.16 -18.82
C GLY A 31 22.42 -30.33 -18.29
N ASN A 32 23.35 -31.01 -17.63
CA ASN A 32 24.54 -30.38 -17.03
C ASN A 32 25.60 -30.04 -18.11
N ARG A 33 25.27 -29.07 -18.97
CA ARG A 33 26.10 -28.62 -20.09
C ARG A 33 26.39 -27.12 -19.99
N PRO A 34 27.55 -26.64 -20.49
CA PRO A 34 27.85 -25.22 -20.54
C PRO A 34 26.93 -24.48 -21.54
N THR A 35 26.60 -23.22 -21.25
CA THR A 35 25.74 -22.36 -22.09
C THR A 35 26.44 -21.77 -23.31
N ASN A 36 27.77 -21.92 -23.42
CA ASN A 36 28.62 -21.45 -24.52
C ASN A 36 28.47 -19.95 -24.90
N GLY A 37 27.87 -19.15 -24.02
CA GLY A 37 27.61 -17.73 -24.22
C GLY A 37 26.57 -17.20 -23.23
N PHE A 38 26.35 -15.88 -23.25
CA PHE A 38 25.31 -15.24 -22.43
C PHE A 38 23.91 -15.30 -23.03
N PHE A 39 23.83 -15.38 -24.36
CA PHE A 39 22.58 -15.58 -25.09
C PHE A 39 22.45 -17.06 -25.42
N ILE A 40 21.38 -17.66 -24.92
CA ILE A 40 21.09 -19.08 -25.11
C ILE A 40 19.72 -19.24 -25.76
N ASN A 41 19.53 -20.36 -26.43
CA ASN A 41 18.19 -20.84 -26.74
C ASN A 41 17.73 -21.67 -25.55
N ALA A 42 16.77 -21.15 -24.78
CA ALA A 42 16.14 -21.90 -23.70
C ALA A 42 15.29 -23.03 -24.26
N ILE A 43 14.58 -22.76 -25.36
CA ILE A 43 13.89 -23.77 -26.19
C ILE A 43 14.64 -23.83 -27.51
N ALA A 44 15.41 -24.90 -27.73
CA ALA A 44 16.17 -25.10 -28.96
C ALA A 44 15.32 -25.74 -30.07
N ALA A 45 15.52 -25.29 -31.32
CA ALA A 45 15.00 -25.98 -32.50
C ALA A 45 15.42 -27.46 -32.51
N GLY A 46 14.54 -28.32 -33.01
CA GLY A 46 14.76 -29.76 -33.07
C GLY A 46 14.59 -30.51 -31.74
N SER A 47 14.19 -29.82 -30.65
CA SER A 47 13.83 -30.53 -29.42
C SER A 47 12.63 -31.46 -29.66
N PRO A 48 12.62 -32.70 -29.12
CA PRO A 48 11.62 -33.71 -29.48
C PRO A 48 10.19 -33.37 -29.03
N TRP A 49 10.02 -32.39 -28.15
CA TRP A 49 8.73 -31.91 -27.62
C TRP A 49 8.21 -30.64 -28.31
N THR A 50 8.94 -30.10 -29.28
CA THR A 50 8.53 -28.90 -30.02
C THR A 50 8.55 -29.13 -31.53
N ARG A 51 7.74 -28.38 -32.27
CA ARG A 51 7.70 -28.43 -33.74
C ARG A 51 8.63 -27.42 -34.42
N TRP A 52 9.38 -26.64 -33.65
CA TRP A 52 10.40 -25.73 -34.18
C TRP A 52 11.46 -26.49 -34.98
N ALA A 53 11.36 -26.44 -36.31
CA ALA A 53 12.38 -26.92 -37.24
C ALA A 53 13.59 -25.96 -37.32
N GLU A 54 13.33 -24.66 -37.14
CA GLU A 54 14.33 -23.58 -37.08
C GLU A 54 13.88 -22.57 -36.01
N GLY A 55 14.81 -21.81 -35.43
CA GLY A 55 14.52 -20.82 -34.39
C GLY A 55 14.51 -21.39 -32.95
N GLY A 56 13.77 -20.74 -32.05
CA GLY A 56 13.71 -21.09 -30.63
C GLY A 56 13.33 -19.90 -29.75
N GLU A 57 13.21 -20.14 -28.44
CA GLU A 57 13.04 -19.05 -27.47
C GLU A 57 14.38 -18.66 -26.84
N GLY A 58 14.81 -17.43 -27.11
CA GLY A 58 16.03 -16.87 -26.57
C GLY A 58 15.89 -16.48 -25.10
N ALA A 59 16.93 -16.78 -24.32
CA ALA A 59 17.12 -16.30 -22.97
C ALA A 59 18.51 -15.68 -22.79
N PHE A 60 18.62 -14.79 -21.81
CA PHE A 60 19.90 -14.26 -21.34
C PHE A 60 20.23 -14.92 -20.00
N THR A 61 21.48 -15.29 -19.79
CA THR A 61 21.95 -15.78 -18.49
C THR A 61 23.41 -15.41 -18.24
N LEU A 62 23.73 -15.03 -17.00
CA LEU A 62 25.11 -14.91 -16.53
C LEU A 62 25.66 -16.23 -15.99
N VAL A 63 24.81 -17.25 -15.86
CA VAL A 63 25.16 -18.54 -15.30
C VAL A 63 25.66 -19.45 -16.41
N PRO A 64 26.92 -19.91 -16.39
CA PRO A 64 27.54 -20.61 -17.51
C PRO A 64 27.15 -22.12 -17.56
N ASN A 65 25.92 -22.47 -17.19
CA ASN A 65 25.46 -23.86 -17.12
C ASN A 65 23.93 -23.97 -17.28
N PHE A 66 23.46 -24.82 -18.20
CA PHE A 66 22.03 -24.97 -18.51
C PHE A 66 21.21 -25.50 -17.34
N LEU A 67 21.68 -26.54 -16.65
CA LEU A 67 20.98 -27.12 -15.51
C LEU A 67 20.80 -26.11 -14.37
N ILE A 68 21.85 -25.37 -14.02
CA ILE A 68 21.79 -24.37 -12.95
C ILE A 68 20.95 -23.17 -13.36
N THR A 69 21.10 -22.69 -14.60
CA THR A 69 20.28 -21.60 -15.14
C THR A 69 18.79 -21.96 -15.00
N GLY A 70 18.40 -23.15 -15.44
CA GLY A 70 17.00 -23.54 -15.40
C GLY A 70 16.43 -23.70 -13.99
N MET A 71 17.19 -24.26 -13.05
CA MET A 71 16.79 -24.31 -11.64
C MET A 71 16.57 -22.91 -11.06
N LEU A 72 17.48 -21.96 -11.35
CA LEU A 72 17.37 -20.59 -10.87
C LEU A 72 16.18 -19.87 -11.51
N ALA A 73 15.96 -19.99 -12.81
CA ALA A 73 14.83 -19.41 -13.51
C ALA A 73 13.48 -19.89 -12.91
N MET A 74 13.36 -21.18 -12.61
CA MET A 74 12.16 -21.73 -11.95
C MET A 74 11.96 -21.17 -10.54
N LEU A 75 13.01 -21.14 -9.71
CA LEU A 75 12.94 -20.64 -8.34
C LEU A 75 12.59 -19.15 -8.30
N VAL A 76 13.22 -18.34 -9.15
CA VAL A 76 12.96 -16.90 -9.25
C VAL A 76 11.58 -16.64 -9.84
N GLY A 77 11.15 -17.41 -10.85
CA GLY A 77 9.79 -17.35 -11.40
C GLY A 77 8.72 -17.60 -10.34
N LEU A 78 8.90 -18.64 -9.50
CA LEU A 78 8.01 -18.91 -8.37
C LEU A 78 8.03 -17.77 -7.33
N ALA A 79 9.21 -17.23 -7.02
CA ALA A 79 9.35 -16.10 -6.11
C ALA A 79 8.60 -14.85 -6.63
N ILE A 80 8.65 -14.57 -7.93
CA ILE A 80 7.88 -13.50 -8.56
C ILE A 80 6.39 -13.74 -8.40
N MET A 81 5.89 -14.95 -8.63
CA MET A 81 4.46 -15.27 -8.46
C MET A 81 4.00 -15.01 -7.02
N ILE A 82 4.72 -15.56 -6.04
CA ILE A 82 4.42 -15.39 -4.62
C ILE A 82 4.45 -13.90 -4.24
N TRP A 83 5.49 -13.18 -4.68
CA TRP A 83 5.64 -11.76 -4.41
C TRP A 83 4.51 -10.92 -5.01
N SER A 84 4.13 -11.22 -6.25
CA SER A 84 3.12 -10.50 -7.01
C SER A 84 1.71 -10.68 -6.43
N LEU A 85 1.40 -11.88 -5.94
CA LEU A 85 0.13 -12.19 -5.27
C LEU A 85 0.06 -11.55 -3.87
N GLY A 86 1.09 -11.75 -3.06
CA GLY A 86 1.06 -11.44 -1.62
C GLY A 86 1.60 -10.06 -1.23
N PHE A 87 2.55 -9.50 -1.96
CA PHE A 87 3.46 -8.49 -1.38
C PHE A 87 3.71 -7.25 -2.25
N VAL A 88 3.29 -7.22 -3.51
CA VAL A 88 3.50 -6.08 -4.41
C VAL A 88 2.93 -4.74 -3.90
N HIS A 89 1.93 -4.80 -3.01
CA HIS A 89 1.31 -3.65 -2.37
C HIS A 89 2.08 -3.13 -1.13
N LYS A 90 3.18 -3.76 -0.71
CA LYS A 90 3.95 -3.29 0.46
C LYS A 90 4.75 -2.02 0.12
N PRO A 91 5.28 -1.27 1.12
CA PRO A 91 5.98 0.00 0.87
C PRO A 91 7.16 -0.09 -0.11
N ARG A 92 7.89 -1.22 -0.11
CA ARG A 92 8.98 -1.52 -1.07
C ARG A 92 8.55 -2.50 -2.17
N GLY A 93 7.25 -2.76 -2.33
CA GLY A 93 6.69 -3.73 -3.25
C GLY A 93 7.16 -3.57 -4.70
N PRO A 94 7.07 -2.37 -5.30
CA PRO A 94 7.56 -2.13 -6.66
C PRO A 94 9.06 -2.33 -6.83
N LEU A 95 9.87 -1.97 -5.84
CA LEU A 95 11.32 -2.15 -5.90
C LEU A 95 11.69 -3.63 -5.93
N VAL A 96 11.13 -4.43 -5.02
CA VAL A 96 11.39 -5.87 -4.98
C VAL A 96 10.87 -6.56 -6.24
N TYR A 97 9.70 -6.14 -6.74
CA TYR A 97 9.17 -6.62 -8.02
C TYR A 97 10.17 -6.40 -9.16
N LEU A 98 10.72 -5.19 -9.31
CA LEU A 98 11.76 -4.91 -10.31
C LEU A 98 13.00 -5.78 -10.13
N LEU A 99 13.51 -5.87 -8.90
CA LEU A 99 14.72 -6.63 -8.61
C LEU A 99 14.56 -8.13 -8.92
N LEU A 100 13.38 -8.70 -8.64
CA LEU A 100 13.08 -10.08 -8.98
C LEU A 100 13.03 -10.31 -10.50
N PHE A 101 12.45 -9.38 -11.26
CA PHE A 101 12.43 -9.47 -12.72
C PHE A 101 13.80 -9.26 -13.36
N VAL A 102 14.60 -8.34 -12.82
CA VAL A 102 16.01 -8.20 -13.23
C VAL A 102 16.76 -9.49 -12.94
N LEU A 103 16.59 -10.07 -11.76
CA LEU A 103 17.20 -11.35 -11.41
C LEU A 103 16.75 -12.46 -12.37
N LEU A 104 15.45 -12.55 -12.66
CA LEU A 104 14.90 -13.53 -13.61
C LEU A 104 15.54 -13.39 -15.00
N PHE A 105 15.68 -12.17 -15.50
CA PHE A 105 16.39 -11.90 -16.76
C PHE A 105 17.86 -12.33 -16.73
N LEU A 106 18.56 -12.15 -15.60
CA LEU A 106 19.98 -12.52 -15.46
C LEU A 106 20.22 -14.03 -15.32
N VAL A 107 19.18 -14.82 -15.02
CA VAL A 107 19.30 -16.26 -14.74
C VAL A 107 18.49 -17.14 -15.69
N GLY A 108 18.14 -16.67 -16.89
CA GLY A 108 17.51 -17.52 -17.93
C GLY A 108 16.01 -17.35 -18.15
N GLY A 109 15.33 -16.41 -17.51
CA GLY A 109 13.86 -16.32 -17.62
C GLY A 109 13.30 -15.74 -18.93
N GLY A 110 14.08 -15.66 -20.01
CA GLY A 110 13.65 -15.15 -21.31
C GLY A 110 13.85 -13.64 -21.51
N ILE A 111 14.05 -13.25 -22.78
CA ILE A 111 14.33 -11.85 -23.18
C ILE A 111 13.04 -11.05 -23.40
N GLY A 112 11.98 -11.70 -23.91
CA GLY A 112 10.73 -11.03 -24.30
C GLY A 112 9.97 -10.33 -23.17
N GLN A 113 10.22 -10.71 -21.91
CA GLN A 113 9.57 -10.12 -20.74
C GLN A 113 10.06 -8.71 -20.37
N VAL A 114 11.24 -8.30 -20.86
CA VAL A 114 11.88 -7.03 -20.50
C VAL A 114 10.97 -5.81 -20.67
N PRO A 115 10.36 -5.57 -21.85
CA PRO A 115 9.43 -4.45 -22.02
C PRO A 115 8.23 -4.51 -21.07
N PHE A 116 7.71 -5.71 -20.80
CA PHE A 116 6.51 -5.89 -19.96
C PHE A 116 6.79 -5.55 -18.49
N PHE A 117 7.85 -6.10 -17.90
CA PHE A 117 8.11 -5.85 -16.48
C PHE A 117 8.54 -4.41 -16.22
N MET A 118 9.20 -3.74 -17.18
CA MET A 118 9.55 -2.32 -17.05
C MET A 118 8.30 -1.44 -17.00
N ALA A 119 7.35 -1.68 -17.92
CA ALA A 119 6.07 -0.97 -17.94
C ALA A 119 5.23 -1.27 -16.69
N ALA A 120 5.16 -2.55 -16.29
CA ALA A 120 4.48 -2.97 -15.08
C ALA A 120 5.10 -2.34 -13.82
N TRP A 121 6.44 -2.33 -13.70
CA TRP A 121 7.13 -1.66 -12.60
C TRP A 121 6.79 -0.17 -12.53
N ALA A 122 6.83 0.54 -13.67
CA ALA A 122 6.48 1.94 -13.73
C ALA A 122 5.05 2.19 -13.21
N ALA A 123 4.10 1.36 -13.61
CA ALA A 123 2.73 1.40 -13.09
C ALA A 123 2.65 1.00 -11.60
N ALA A 124 3.45 0.03 -11.14
CA ALA A 124 3.51 -0.41 -9.75
C ALA A 124 3.91 0.73 -8.79
N THR A 125 4.77 1.65 -9.22
CA THR A 125 5.15 2.85 -8.42
C THR A 125 3.94 3.73 -8.05
N ARG A 126 2.79 3.54 -8.70
CA ARG A 126 1.56 4.31 -8.50
C ARG A 126 0.52 3.60 -7.63
N ILE A 127 0.76 2.39 -7.10
CA ILE A 127 -0.23 1.65 -6.29
C ILE A 127 -0.75 2.45 -5.07
N HIS A 128 0.10 3.26 -4.45
CA HIS A 128 -0.26 4.09 -3.27
C HIS A 128 -0.25 5.59 -3.53
N LYS A 129 0.09 6.02 -4.74
CA LYS A 129 0.19 7.44 -5.07
C LYS A 129 -1.13 7.95 -5.66
N PRO A 130 -1.50 9.21 -5.39
CA PRO A 130 -2.67 9.81 -6.00
C PRO A 130 -2.44 9.98 -7.51
N LEU A 131 -3.43 9.62 -8.31
CA LEU A 131 -3.36 9.65 -9.79
C LEU A 131 -3.76 11.02 -10.36
N LEU A 132 -3.30 12.12 -9.76
CA LEU A 132 -3.75 13.48 -10.08
C LEU A 132 -3.45 13.89 -11.53
N TRP A 133 -2.28 13.53 -12.03
CA TRP A 133 -1.90 13.81 -13.43
C TRP A 133 -2.85 13.12 -14.41
N TRP A 134 -3.13 11.84 -14.19
CA TRP A 134 -4.06 11.05 -15.01
C TRP A 134 -5.49 11.57 -14.91
N ARG A 135 -5.92 12.00 -13.72
CA ARG A 135 -7.23 12.65 -13.54
C ARG A 135 -7.36 13.94 -14.36
N ARG A 136 -6.29 14.72 -14.50
CA ARG A 136 -6.30 15.95 -15.31
C ARG A 136 -6.23 15.66 -16.81
N ARG A 137 -5.56 14.59 -17.22
CA ARG A 137 -5.35 14.24 -18.64
C ARG A 137 -6.46 13.42 -19.25
N LEU A 138 -7.24 12.67 -18.46
CA LEU A 138 -8.34 11.84 -18.96
C LEU A 138 -9.68 12.56 -18.77
N PRO A 139 -10.36 12.97 -19.86
CA PRO A 139 -11.70 13.56 -19.78
C PRO A 139 -12.71 12.61 -19.12
N PRO A 140 -13.75 13.13 -18.43
CA PRO A 140 -14.71 12.27 -17.70
C PRO A 140 -15.43 11.22 -18.55
N ALA A 141 -15.75 11.52 -19.80
CA ALA A 141 -16.38 10.55 -20.71
C ALA A 141 -15.43 9.40 -21.06
N LEU A 142 -14.21 9.73 -21.52
CA LEU A 142 -13.18 8.76 -21.84
C LEU A 142 -12.77 7.91 -20.63
N ARG A 143 -12.67 8.54 -19.46
CA ARG A 143 -12.31 7.87 -18.21
C ARG A 143 -13.33 6.80 -17.81
N ARG A 144 -14.63 7.10 -17.89
CA ARG A 144 -15.70 6.12 -17.62
C ARG A 144 -15.68 4.97 -18.61
N TRP A 145 -15.50 5.27 -19.89
CA TRP A 145 -15.38 4.25 -20.94
C TRP A 145 -14.18 3.33 -20.67
N LEU A 146 -12.99 3.89 -20.44
CA LEU A 146 -11.78 3.14 -20.10
C LEU A 146 -11.95 2.31 -18.82
N ALA A 147 -12.55 2.88 -17.78
CA ALA A 147 -12.81 2.18 -16.53
C ALA A 147 -13.72 0.95 -16.72
N ASN A 148 -14.67 0.99 -17.65
CA ASN A 148 -15.53 -0.15 -17.96
C ASN A 148 -14.85 -1.16 -18.90
N ALA A 149 -13.99 -0.70 -19.80
CA ALA A 149 -13.22 -1.55 -20.69
C ALA A 149 -12.06 -2.28 -19.99
N TRP A 150 -11.53 -1.72 -18.88
CA TRP A 150 -10.36 -2.24 -18.15
C TRP A 150 -10.32 -3.77 -17.94
N PRO A 151 -11.34 -4.43 -17.35
CA PRO A 151 -11.25 -5.87 -17.10
C PRO A 151 -11.14 -6.68 -18.40
N TRP A 152 -11.84 -6.25 -19.46
CA TRP A 152 -11.77 -6.89 -20.77
C TRP A 152 -10.42 -6.70 -21.43
N LEU A 153 -9.88 -5.48 -21.40
CA LEU A 153 -8.54 -5.19 -21.90
C LEU A 153 -7.48 -6.06 -21.23
N LEU A 154 -7.56 -6.19 -19.89
CA LEU A 154 -6.63 -7.02 -19.15
C LEU A 154 -6.77 -8.52 -19.49
N VAL A 155 -8.01 -9.02 -19.58
CA VAL A 155 -8.30 -10.41 -19.91
C VAL A 155 -7.83 -10.75 -21.33
N ILE A 156 -8.16 -9.90 -22.31
CA ILE A 156 -7.76 -10.11 -23.70
C ILE A 156 -6.22 -10.05 -23.83
N ALA A 157 -5.57 -9.07 -23.20
CA ALA A 157 -4.10 -9.00 -23.18
C ALA A 157 -3.47 -10.25 -22.57
N ALA A 158 -4.00 -10.73 -21.45
CA ALA A 158 -3.52 -11.93 -20.76
C ALA A 158 -3.73 -13.21 -21.58
N LEU A 159 -4.90 -13.38 -22.19
CA LEU A 159 -5.17 -14.51 -23.08
C LEU A 159 -4.24 -14.48 -24.28
N LEU A 160 -4.04 -13.31 -24.89
CA LEU A 160 -3.21 -13.17 -26.07
C LEU A 160 -1.74 -13.53 -25.79
N ILE A 161 -1.17 -13.04 -24.69
CA ILE A 161 0.21 -13.38 -24.32
C ILE A 161 0.35 -14.85 -23.88
N LEU A 162 -0.65 -15.42 -23.20
CA LEU A 162 -0.62 -16.83 -22.82
C LEU A 162 -0.71 -17.74 -24.05
N THR A 163 -1.55 -17.41 -25.03
CA THR A 163 -1.59 -18.13 -26.30
C THR A 163 -0.29 -17.96 -27.08
N ALA A 164 0.30 -16.76 -27.11
CA ALA A 164 1.60 -16.56 -27.72
C ALA A 164 2.70 -17.42 -27.06
N LEU A 165 2.71 -17.50 -25.72
CA LEU A 165 3.65 -18.34 -24.97
C LEU A 165 3.44 -19.84 -25.25
N VAL A 166 2.19 -20.30 -25.35
CA VAL A 166 1.86 -21.67 -25.76
C VAL A 166 2.45 -21.95 -27.15
N ILE A 167 2.19 -21.09 -28.13
CA ILE A 167 2.73 -21.25 -29.49
C ILE A 167 4.26 -21.20 -29.47
N ALA A 168 4.86 -20.31 -28.67
CA ALA A 168 6.30 -20.16 -28.53
C ALA A 168 6.97 -21.43 -27.94
N ILE A 169 6.30 -22.12 -27.01
CA ILE A 169 6.80 -23.37 -26.42
C ILE A 169 6.70 -24.56 -27.40
N TRP A 170 5.51 -24.79 -27.96
CA TRP A 170 5.25 -26.00 -28.75
C TRP A 170 5.47 -25.85 -30.26
N GLY A 171 5.55 -24.62 -30.77
CA GLY A 171 5.75 -24.34 -32.19
C GLY A 171 4.59 -24.80 -33.08
N TYR A 172 3.35 -24.83 -32.56
CA TYR A 172 2.20 -25.39 -33.28
C TYR A 172 0.99 -24.47 -33.30
N VAL A 173 0.43 -24.26 -34.50
CA VAL A 173 -0.89 -23.67 -34.73
C VAL A 173 -1.63 -24.54 -35.76
N PRO A 174 -2.87 -24.99 -35.48
CA PRO A 174 -3.62 -25.81 -36.42
C PRO A 174 -3.74 -25.17 -37.80
N GLY A 175 -3.38 -25.92 -38.85
CA GLY A 175 -3.45 -25.48 -40.25
C GLY A 175 -2.36 -24.50 -40.67
N ILE A 176 -1.30 -24.30 -39.85
CA ILE A 176 -0.16 -23.46 -40.19
C ILE A 176 1.13 -24.28 -40.08
N ASP A 177 1.67 -24.66 -41.25
CA ASP A 177 2.91 -25.45 -41.32
C ASP A 177 4.13 -24.60 -41.73
N ASN A 178 3.90 -23.34 -42.14
CA ASN A 178 4.97 -22.42 -42.50
C ASN A 178 5.58 -21.74 -41.26
N MET A 179 6.86 -22.02 -41.01
CA MET A 179 7.59 -21.54 -39.84
C MET A 179 7.66 -20.01 -39.73
N ALA A 180 7.96 -19.32 -40.83
CA ALA A 180 8.04 -17.86 -40.85
C ALA A 180 6.68 -17.22 -40.53
N ARG A 181 5.59 -17.82 -41.04
CA ARG A 181 4.23 -17.38 -40.71
C ARG A 181 3.90 -17.60 -39.25
N LEU A 182 4.30 -18.74 -38.67
CA LEU A 182 4.08 -19.05 -37.26
C LEU A 182 4.84 -18.06 -36.36
N LEU A 183 6.12 -17.79 -36.65
CA LEU A 183 6.92 -16.79 -35.93
C LEU A 183 6.31 -15.39 -36.02
N ASN A 184 5.87 -14.96 -37.20
CA ASN A 184 5.23 -13.66 -37.39
C ASN A 184 3.92 -13.54 -36.59
N ILE A 185 3.11 -14.60 -36.55
CA ILE A 185 1.88 -14.64 -35.73
C ILE A 185 2.24 -14.50 -34.26
N THR A 186 3.18 -15.30 -33.75
CA THR A 186 3.60 -15.25 -32.35
C THR A 186 4.13 -13.87 -31.97
N LEU A 187 5.01 -13.27 -32.77
CA LEU A 187 5.56 -11.93 -32.53
C LEU A 187 4.48 -10.85 -32.57
N ALA A 188 3.52 -10.94 -33.51
CA ALA A 188 2.38 -10.03 -33.56
C ALA A 188 1.53 -10.14 -32.29
N MET A 189 1.21 -11.36 -31.84
CA MET A 189 0.45 -11.58 -30.60
C MET A 189 1.18 -11.02 -29.37
N VAL A 190 2.50 -11.18 -29.28
CA VAL A 190 3.30 -10.58 -28.20
C VAL A 190 3.22 -9.04 -28.28
N GLY A 191 3.41 -8.46 -29.45
CA GLY A 191 3.33 -7.01 -29.67
C GLY A 191 1.96 -6.42 -29.34
N ASP A 192 0.90 -7.04 -29.84
CA ASP A 192 -0.49 -6.65 -29.57
C ASP A 192 -0.84 -6.78 -28.09
N SER A 193 -0.37 -7.86 -27.43
CA SER A 193 -0.60 -8.04 -26.00
C SER A 193 0.10 -6.95 -25.18
N PHE A 194 1.31 -6.54 -25.57
CA PHE A 194 2.04 -5.46 -24.94
C PHE A 194 1.27 -4.13 -25.04
N LEU A 195 0.79 -3.78 -26.23
CA LEU A 195 -0.02 -2.58 -26.45
C LEU A 195 -1.32 -2.62 -25.63
N LEU A 196 -1.98 -3.78 -25.58
CA LEU A 196 -3.18 -3.97 -24.77
C LEU A 196 -2.90 -3.88 -23.27
N PHE A 197 -1.76 -4.37 -22.78
CA PHE A 197 -1.37 -4.18 -21.38
C PHE A 197 -1.09 -2.71 -21.05
N LEU A 198 -0.41 -1.97 -21.93
CA LEU A 198 -0.22 -0.52 -21.75
C LEU A 198 -1.57 0.19 -21.65
N LEU A 199 -2.52 -0.16 -22.52
CA LEU A 199 -3.87 0.37 -22.48
C LEU A 199 -4.62 -0.07 -21.21
N ALA A 200 -4.46 -1.32 -20.77
CA ALA A 200 -5.02 -1.85 -19.52
C ALA A 200 -4.45 -1.14 -18.29
N TYR A 201 -3.19 -0.68 -18.32
CA TYR A 201 -2.61 0.13 -17.23
C TYR A 201 -3.29 1.50 -17.14
N VAL A 202 -3.44 2.18 -18.28
CA VAL A 202 -4.15 3.47 -18.34
C VAL A 202 -5.62 3.31 -17.94
N ALA A 203 -6.28 2.26 -18.42
CA ALA A 203 -7.65 1.92 -18.06
C ALA A 203 -7.79 1.54 -16.57
N GLY A 204 -6.78 0.88 -16.00
CA GLY A 204 -6.71 0.59 -14.57
C GLY A 204 -6.60 1.86 -13.74
N PHE A 205 -5.79 2.83 -14.17
CA PHE A 205 -5.77 4.16 -13.53
C PHE A 205 -7.13 4.86 -13.63
N ALA A 206 -7.79 4.79 -14.78
CA ALA A 206 -9.14 5.34 -14.95
C ALA A 206 -10.14 4.68 -13.98
N ARG A 207 -10.11 3.35 -13.86
CA ARG A 207 -10.93 2.57 -12.91
C ARG A 207 -10.68 2.99 -11.46
N ASP A 208 -9.42 3.10 -11.05
CA ASP A 208 -9.06 3.50 -9.68
C ASP A 208 -9.51 4.93 -9.36
N ILE A 209 -9.45 5.84 -10.34
CA ILE A 209 -9.97 7.21 -10.19
C ILE A 209 -11.50 7.22 -10.07
N GLU A 210 -12.21 6.49 -10.93
CA GLU A 210 -13.68 6.40 -10.88
C GLU A 210 -14.16 5.74 -9.60
N GLN A 211 -13.47 4.70 -9.10
CA GLN A 211 -13.80 4.08 -7.82
C GLN A 211 -13.56 5.04 -6.66
N ALA A 212 -12.46 5.80 -6.67
CA ALA A 212 -12.25 6.84 -5.66
C ALA A 212 -13.33 7.93 -5.72
N HIS A 213 -13.81 8.29 -6.92
CA HIS A 213 -14.93 9.22 -7.12
C HIS A 213 -16.25 8.62 -6.65
N ALA A 214 -16.56 7.37 -6.97
CA ALA A 214 -17.77 6.68 -6.52
C ALA A 214 -17.77 6.42 -5.00
N THR A 215 -16.62 6.17 -4.38
CA THR A 215 -16.51 6.14 -2.90
C THR A 215 -16.76 7.54 -2.31
N THR A 216 -16.44 8.60 -3.04
CA THR A 216 -16.72 9.98 -2.62
C THR A 216 -18.17 10.41 -2.92
N ALA A 217 -18.79 9.89 -3.99
CA ALA A 217 -20.09 10.30 -4.53
C ALA A 217 -21.26 9.37 -4.16
N GLY A 218 -21.00 8.08 -3.94
CA GLY A 218 -21.93 7.08 -3.40
C GLY A 218 -22.01 7.09 -1.88
N ALA A 219 -21.26 8.00 -1.24
CA ALA A 219 -21.70 8.56 0.02
C ALA A 219 -22.98 9.36 -0.26
N THR A 220 -24.15 8.82 0.11
CA THR A 220 -25.45 9.53 0.22
C THR A 220 -25.22 10.95 0.75
N PRO A 221 -26.02 11.97 0.36
CA PRO A 221 -25.73 13.36 0.73
C PRO A 221 -25.63 13.44 2.25
N THR A 222 -24.41 13.63 2.75
CA THR A 222 -23.98 13.87 4.14
C THR A 222 -22.54 13.36 4.39
N LEU A 223 -21.55 13.60 3.52
CA LEU A 223 -20.12 13.42 3.89
C LEU A 223 -19.29 14.68 3.67
N VAL A 224 -19.56 15.44 2.60
CA VAL A 224 -19.03 16.81 2.49
C VAL A 224 -19.78 17.74 3.45
N GLU A 225 -21.12 17.65 3.51
CA GLU A 225 -21.94 18.33 4.54
C GLU A 225 -21.72 17.80 5.97
N ARG A 226 -21.48 16.48 6.17
CA ARG A 226 -21.07 15.98 7.51
C ARG A 226 -19.69 16.47 7.89
N ARG A 227 -18.73 16.51 6.96
CA ARG A 227 -17.37 16.96 7.29
C ARG A 227 -17.35 18.41 7.70
N THR A 228 -18.08 19.27 6.99
CA THR A 228 -18.26 20.68 7.36
C THR A 228 -18.98 20.87 8.69
N ASN A 229 -19.52 19.82 9.31
CA ASN A 229 -20.12 19.81 10.65
C ASN A 229 -19.54 18.72 11.58
N SER A 230 -18.34 18.18 11.30
CA SER A 230 -17.78 17.11 12.12
C SER A 230 -16.53 17.52 12.90
N VAL A 231 -16.34 16.83 14.03
CA VAL A 231 -15.16 16.89 14.88
C VAL A 231 -14.27 15.70 14.55
N LEU A 232 -12.97 15.94 14.34
CA LEU A 232 -11.99 14.87 14.20
C LEU A 232 -11.38 14.55 15.57
N VAL A 233 -11.54 13.33 16.07
CA VAL A 233 -10.74 12.81 17.19
C VAL A 233 -9.57 12.03 16.60
N ALA A 234 -8.38 12.62 16.63
CA ALA A 234 -7.15 12.01 16.15
C ALA A 234 -6.29 11.53 17.33
N TYR A 235 -5.91 10.25 17.33
CA TYR A 235 -5.14 9.68 18.44
C TYR A 235 -3.84 8.99 18.01
N ALA A 236 -2.85 8.96 18.91
CA ALA A 236 -1.69 8.11 18.80
C ALA A 236 -1.61 7.18 20.01
N THR A 237 -1.21 5.93 19.79
CA THR A 237 -1.09 4.95 20.87
C THR A 237 -0.04 3.91 20.54
N GLN A 238 0.58 3.35 21.59
CA GLN A 238 1.49 2.23 21.47
C GLN A 238 0.86 0.93 22.00
N ALA A 239 0.23 0.97 23.17
CA ALA A 239 -0.35 -0.19 23.86
C ALA A 239 -1.89 -0.21 23.90
N GLY A 240 -2.56 0.74 23.22
CA GLY A 240 -4.02 0.78 23.07
C GLY A 240 -4.76 1.67 24.07
N SER A 241 -4.19 1.99 25.23
CA SER A 241 -4.90 2.76 26.28
C SER A 241 -5.41 4.13 25.82
N THR A 242 -4.61 4.88 25.05
CA THR A 242 -5.02 6.15 24.45
C THR A 242 -6.12 5.99 23.40
N GLN A 243 -6.15 4.86 22.69
CA GLN A 243 -7.24 4.56 21.75
C GLN A 243 -8.55 4.37 22.50
N GLU A 244 -8.56 3.59 23.59
CA GLU A 244 -9.75 3.37 24.41
C GLU A 244 -10.30 4.71 24.97
N VAL A 245 -9.42 5.63 25.39
CA VAL A 245 -9.83 6.98 25.82
C VAL A 245 -10.38 7.80 24.65
N ALA A 246 -9.73 7.75 23.48
CA ALA A 246 -10.22 8.45 22.28
C ALA A 246 -11.59 7.92 21.81
N GLU A 247 -11.83 6.62 21.93
CA GLU A 247 -13.12 5.97 21.65
C GLU A 247 -14.20 6.49 22.60
N ALA A 248 -13.92 6.58 23.91
CA ALA A 248 -14.85 7.12 24.89
C ALA A 248 -15.17 8.60 24.67
N VAL A 249 -14.15 9.43 24.39
CA VAL A 249 -14.35 10.85 24.04
C VAL A 249 -15.20 10.97 22.78
N ALA A 250 -14.89 10.20 21.73
CA ALA A 250 -15.67 10.23 20.50
C ALA A 250 -17.11 9.75 20.68
N ALA A 251 -17.34 8.74 21.52
CA ALA A 251 -18.68 8.25 21.85
C ALA A 251 -19.49 9.35 22.56
N ARG A 252 -18.92 10.00 23.57
CA ARG A 252 -19.63 11.03 24.33
C ARG A 252 -19.95 12.26 23.50
N LEU A 253 -19.01 12.73 22.68
CA LEU A 253 -19.25 13.82 21.73
C LEU A 253 -20.40 13.48 20.74
N ARG A 254 -20.54 12.21 20.33
CA ARG A 254 -21.66 11.77 19.47
C ARG A 254 -22.99 11.75 20.21
N GLU A 255 -23.00 11.31 21.46
CA GLU A 255 -24.19 11.34 22.32
C GLU A 255 -24.71 12.77 22.52
N ASP A 256 -23.81 13.75 22.56
CA ASP A 256 -24.15 15.18 22.62
C ASP A 256 -24.48 15.81 21.24
N GLY A 257 -24.75 14.97 20.24
CA GLY A 257 -25.27 15.37 18.93
C GLY A 257 -24.20 15.76 17.89
N LEU A 258 -22.92 15.62 18.19
CA LEU A 258 -21.84 15.98 17.26
C LEU A 258 -21.59 14.85 16.27
N THR A 259 -21.30 15.20 15.01
CA THR A 259 -20.74 14.22 14.08
C THR A 259 -19.25 14.07 14.39
N VAL A 260 -18.78 12.85 14.67
CA VAL A 260 -17.38 12.62 15.07
C VAL A 260 -16.72 11.54 14.23
N ASP A 261 -15.59 11.87 13.62
CA ASP A 261 -14.69 10.91 12.99
C ASP A 261 -13.54 10.59 13.95
N LEU A 262 -13.32 9.30 14.20
CA LEU A 262 -12.24 8.81 15.06
C LEU A 262 -11.18 8.12 14.21
N GLN A 263 -9.94 8.61 14.25
CA GLN A 263 -8.85 8.04 13.44
C GLN A 263 -7.50 8.04 14.17
N PRO A 264 -6.65 7.04 13.95
CA PRO A 264 -5.27 7.14 14.39
C PRO A 264 -4.55 8.23 13.58
N MET A 265 -3.72 9.05 14.22
CA MET A 265 -3.02 10.19 13.61
C MET A 265 -2.30 9.83 12.30
N ARG A 266 -1.72 8.62 12.22
CA ARG A 266 -1.05 8.11 11.02
C ARG A 266 -1.97 7.89 9.81
N ALA A 267 -3.26 7.68 10.03
CA ALA A 267 -4.25 7.45 8.97
C ALA A 267 -4.92 8.74 8.48
N VAL A 268 -4.81 9.83 9.25
CA VAL A 268 -5.41 11.12 8.89
C VAL A 268 -4.69 11.73 7.69
N GLN A 269 -5.39 11.77 6.56
CA GLN A 269 -4.89 12.34 5.30
C GLN A 269 -5.06 13.85 5.23
N SER A 270 -6.12 14.39 5.82
CA SER A 270 -6.41 15.82 5.86
C SER A 270 -7.27 16.16 7.08
N VAL A 271 -7.04 17.33 7.64
CA VAL A 271 -7.93 17.97 8.63
C VAL A 271 -8.88 18.99 7.99
N ALA A 272 -8.76 19.22 6.68
CA ALA A 272 -9.66 20.12 5.95
C ALA A 272 -11.07 19.52 5.91
N GLY A 273 -12.06 20.35 6.18
CA GLY A 273 -13.47 19.96 6.25
C GLY A 273 -13.99 19.96 7.68
N TYR A 274 -13.26 19.41 8.65
CA TYR A 274 -13.68 19.36 10.06
C TYR A 274 -13.88 20.76 10.65
N ARG A 275 -14.77 20.92 11.64
CA ARG A 275 -14.95 22.19 12.36
C ARG A 275 -14.10 22.29 13.63
N ALA A 276 -13.76 21.16 14.24
CA ALA A 276 -12.85 21.11 15.36
C ALA A 276 -12.01 19.82 15.34
N VAL A 277 -10.90 19.81 16.08
CA VAL A 277 -10.00 18.66 16.18
C VAL A 277 -9.65 18.37 17.64
N VAL A 278 -9.76 17.12 18.07
CA VAL A 278 -9.27 16.63 19.37
C VAL A 278 -8.03 15.77 19.13
N LEU A 279 -6.92 16.09 19.80
CA LEU A 279 -5.64 15.38 19.68
C LEU A 279 -5.35 14.59 20.95
N GLY A 280 -5.29 13.26 20.82
CA GLY A 280 -4.98 12.36 21.92
C GLY A 280 -3.61 11.69 21.75
N ALA A 281 -2.68 11.86 22.68
CA ALA A 281 -1.42 11.12 22.61
C ALA A 281 -0.78 10.92 23.98
N PRO A 282 -0.22 9.72 24.28
CA PRO A 282 0.40 9.45 25.56
C PRO A 282 1.76 10.16 25.70
N LEU A 283 2.15 10.38 26.96
CA LEU A 283 3.52 10.71 27.35
C LEU A 283 4.21 9.41 27.82
N TYR A 284 5.22 8.98 27.07
CA TYR A 284 6.04 7.81 27.42
C TYR A 284 7.47 8.26 27.69
N MET A 285 8.03 7.86 28.83
CA MET A 285 9.41 8.18 29.22
C MET A 285 9.76 9.66 28.97
N PHE A 286 8.91 10.56 29.49
CA PHE A 286 9.07 12.00 29.34
C PHE A 286 9.05 12.50 27.89
N ARG A 287 8.46 11.77 26.93
CA ARG A 287 8.34 12.22 25.55
C ARG A 287 6.91 12.05 25.08
N TRP A 288 6.42 13.09 24.41
CA TRP A 288 5.14 12.98 23.73
C TRP A 288 5.25 11.99 22.57
N HIS A 289 4.19 11.23 22.34
CA HIS A 289 4.22 10.13 21.39
C HIS A 289 4.80 10.53 20.02
N LYS A 290 5.60 9.65 19.42
CA LYS A 290 6.37 9.91 18.19
C LYS A 290 5.53 10.36 16.99
N ASP A 291 4.25 9.99 16.96
CA ASP A 291 3.32 10.34 15.88
C ASP A 291 2.68 11.74 16.05
N ALA A 292 2.75 12.34 17.25
CA ALA A 292 2.09 13.62 17.53
C ALA A 292 2.78 14.80 16.83
N LYS A 293 4.12 14.89 16.91
CA LYS A 293 4.87 16.00 16.28
C LYS A 293 4.76 15.99 14.75
N PRO A 294 4.96 14.85 14.05
CA PRO A 294 4.77 14.80 12.60
C PRO A 294 3.34 15.11 12.18
N PHE A 295 2.34 14.74 12.99
CA PHE A 295 0.95 15.09 12.73
C PHE A 295 0.74 16.60 12.76
N LEU A 296 1.19 17.28 13.83
CA LEU A 296 1.11 18.74 13.95
C LEU A 296 1.85 19.44 12.81
N ALA A 297 3.05 18.98 12.46
CA ALA A 297 3.82 19.55 11.36
C ALA A 297 3.11 19.39 10.00
N ARG A 298 2.55 18.20 9.72
CA ARG A 298 1.85 17.90 8.46
C ARG A 298 0.57 18.72 8.28
N HIS A 299 -0.17 18.93 9.36
CA HIS A 299 -1.51 19.54 9.32
C HIS A 299 -1.55 20.97 9.85
N ARG A 300 -0.40 21.60 10.05
CA ARG A 300 -0.24 22.94 10.65
C ARG A 300 -1.25 23.96 10.13
N ALA A 301 -1.31 24.16 8.82
CA ALA A 301 -2.18 25.18 8.22
C ALA A 301 -3.65 24.96 8.58
N GLY A 302 -4.15 23.73 8.42
CA GLY A 302 -5.55 23.42 8.72
C GLY A 302 -5.88 23.43 10.20
N LEU A 303 -4.92 23.07 11.07
CA LEU A 303 -5.08 23.11 12.53
C LEU A 303 -5.06 24.54 13.08
N ALA A 304 -4.26 25.44 12.49
CA ALA A 304 -4.17 26.83 12.94
C ALA A 304 -5.48 27.63 12.69
N GLU A 305 -6.29 27.18 11.73
CA GLU A 305 -7.57 27.81 11.37
C GLU A 305 -8.76 27.29 12.19
N ARG A 306 -8.54 26.34 13.11
CA ARG A 306 -9.62 25.59 13.75
C ARG A 306 -9.38 25.44 15.25
N PRO A 307 -10.43 25.39 16.06
CA PRO A 307 -10.29 25.06 17.46
C PRO A 307 -9.78 23.63 17.63
N VAL A 308 -8.75 23.49 18.44
CA VAL A 308 -8.09 22.23 18.76
C VAL A 308 -8.20 21.97 20.26
N ALA A 309 -8.59 20.78 20.68
CA ALA A 309 -8.43 20.32 22.06
C ALA A 309 -7.31 19.27 22.13
N VAL A 310 -6.58 19.23 23.23
CA VAL A 310 -5.50 18.26 23.44
C VAL A 310 -5.75 17.48 24.71
N PHE A 311 -5.59 16.16 24.65
CA PHE A 311 -5.46 15.33 25.83
C PHE A 311 -4.20 14.47 25.76
N ALA A 312 -3.56 14.30 26.90
CA ALA A 312 -2.45 13.36 27.06
C ALA A 312 -2.78 12.28 28.09
N LEU A 313 -2.20 11.09 27.92
CA LEU A 313 -2.24 10.04 28.94
C LEU A 313 -0.91 9.98 29.69
N GLY A 314 -1.01 9.85 31.01
CA GLY A 314 0.05 9.78 32.00
C GLY A 314 -0.35 10.59 33.24
N PRO A 315 0.16 10.30 34.45
CA PRO A 315 1.13 9.28 34.83
C PRO A 315 0.51 7.87 34.96
N PHE A 316 1.28 6.88 35.43
CA PHE A 316 0.79 5.51 35.71
C PHE A 316 0.62 5.23 37.21
N GLU A 317 1.05 6.17 38.05
CA GLU A 317 0.91 6.15 39.50
C GLU A 317 0.19 7.42 39.93
N ASP A 318 -0.70 7.31 40.92
CA ASP A 318 -1.50 8.44 41.39
C ASP A 318 -0.74 9.25 42.45
N LYS A 319 0.34 9.90 42.02
CA LYS A 319 1.20 10.75 42.86
C LYS A 319 1.21 12.16 42.30
N ALA A 320 1.01 13.16 43.16
CA ALA A 320 0.94 14.56 42.76
C ALA A 320 2.17 15.03 41.96
N GLU A 321 3.37 14.57 42.34
CA GLU A 321 4.63 14.88 41.66
C GLU A 321 4.66 14.35 40.22
N ASP A 322 4.13 13.13 40.00
CA ASP A 322 4.09 12.52 38.67
C ASP A 322 3.10 13.25 37.76
N TRP A 323 1.94 13.65 38.28
CA TRP A 323 0.98 14.48 37.56
C TRP A 323 1.58 15.83 37.15
N GLN A 324 2.30 16.50 38.07
CA GLN A 324 3.01 17.76 37.79
C GLN A 324 4.10 17.57 36.72
N GLY A 325 4.89 16.49 36.81
CA GLY A 325 5.93 16.18 35.84
C GLY A 325 5.38 15.92 34.43
N VAL A 326 4.29 15.17 34.31
CA VAL A 326 3.61 14.92 33.04
C VAL A 326 3.05 16.24 32.48
N ARG A 327 2.47 17.11 33.32
CA ARG A 327 1.97 18.42 32.91
C ARG A 327 3.08 19.33 32.37
N ALA A 328 4.13 19.52 33.15
CA ALA A 328 5.27 20.34 32.75
C ALA A 328 5.88 19.84 31.43
N GLN A 329 5.93 18.52 31.22
CA GLN A 329 6.46 17.94 30.00
C GLN A 329 5.55 18.14 28.78
N LEU A 330 4.22 18.02 28.94
CA LEU A 330 3.28 18.34 27.88
C LEU A 330 3.40 19.80 27.48
N ASP A 331 3.39 20.70 28.46
CA ASP A 331 3.47 22.15 28.24
C ASP A 331 4.78 22.50 27.51
N LYS A 332 5.92 21.93 27.93
CA LYS A 332 7.22 22.06 27.25
C LYS A 332 7.23 21.54 25.82
N GLU A 333 6.46 20.50 25.50
CA GLU A 333 6.35 20.01 24.13
C GLU A 333 5.45 20.91 23.27
N LEU A 334 4.40 21.48 23.85
CA LEU A 334 3.49 22.39 23.16
C LEU A 334 4.11 23.77 22.88
N THR A 335 5.05 24.26 23.71
CA THR A 335 5.77 25.52 23.43
C THR A 335 6.54 25.51 22.11
N LYS A 336 6.88 24.32 21.58
CA LYS A 336 7.53 24.15 20.27
C LYS A 336 6.58 24.45 19.09
N PHE A 337 5.29 24.58 19.37
CA PHE A 337 4.23 24.86 18.40
C PHE A 337 3.48 26.13 18.81
N PRO A 338 4.13 27.31 18.83
CA PRO A 338 3.51 28.56 19.30
C PRO A 338 2.31 29.01 18.45
N TRP A 339 2.14 28.43 17.25
CA TRP A 339 1.00 28.65 16.37
C TRP A 339 -0.25 27.85 16.77
N LEU A 340 -0.12 26.88 17.68
CA LEU A 340 -1.22 26.06 18.15
C LEU A 340 -1.76 26.65 19.45
N THR A 341 -3.02 27.09 19.43
CA THR A 341 -3.74 27.60 20.60
C THR A 341 -4.92 26.69 20.92
N PRO A 342 -4.73 25.65 21.76
CA PRO A 342 -5.82 24.74 22.08
C PRO A 342 -6.92 25.42 22.90
N VAL A 343 -8.18 25.10 22.62
CA VAL A 343 -9.34 25.52 23.42
C VAL A 343 -9.44 24.77 24.76
N ASP A 344 -8.72 23.67 24.87
CA ASP A 344 -8.57 22.92 26.10
C ASP A 344 -7.34 22.01 26.05
N ILE A 345 -6.72 21.80 27.22
CA ILE A 345 -5.59 20.89 27.40
C ILE A 345 -5.77 20.15 28.71
N THR A 346 -6.02 18.84 28.62
CA THR A 346 -6.18 17.98 29.79
C THR A 346 -5.17 16.82 29.81
N ILE A 347 -5.00 16.25 31.00
CA ILE A 347 -4.17 15.07 31.22
C ILE A 347 -5.03 14.04 31.94
N PHE A 348 -5.06 12.83 31.42
CA PHE A 348 -5.73 11.70 32.03
C PHE A 348 -4.70 10.72 32.58
N GLY A 349 -5.09 10.01 33.64
CA GLY A 349 -4.32 8.89 34.15
C GLY A 349 -4.01 7.87 33.06
N GLY A 350 -2.90 7.18 33.19
CA GLY A 350 -2.44 6.18 32.24
C GLY A 350 -2.77 4.77 32.70
N LYS A 351 -2.71 3.85 31.74
CA LYS A 351 -2.67 2.41 31.97
C LYS A 351 -1.29 1.88 31.61
N PHE A 352 -0.68 1.16 32.52
CA PHE A 352 0.58 0.46 32.33
C PHE A 352 0.37 -1.05 32.46
N ASP A 353 0.81 -1.78 31.45
CA ASP A 353 0.78 -3.24 31.43
C ASP A 353 2.13 -3.74 30.88
N PRO A 354 3.00 -4.33 31.72
CA PRO A 354 4.28 -4.87 31.30
C PRO A 354 4.19 -5.89 30.16
N ALA A 355 3.09 -6.66 30.11
CA ALA A 355 2.89 -7.69 29.09
C ALA A 355 2.60 -7.10 27.70
N LYS A 356 2.17 -5.83 27.64
CA LYS A 356 1.89 -5.10 26.39
C LYS A 356 3.06 -4.26 25.91
N LEU A 357 4.23 -4.34 26.53
CA LEU A 357 5.42 -3.62 26.07
C LEU A 357 5.86 -4.17 24.70
N GLY A 358 6.08 -3.25 23.75
CA GLY A 358 6.65 -3.56 22.45
C GLY A 358 8.17 -3.39 22.45
N PHE A 359 8.85 -3.96 21.44
CA PHE A 359 10.27 -3.71 21.20
C PHE A 359 10.54 -2.22 20.90
N PRO A 360 11.61 -1.59 21.43
CA PRO A 360 12.68 -2.18 22.25
C PRO A 360 12.44 -2.12 23.76
N TYR A 361 11.30 -1.60 24.24
CA TYR A 361 11.01 -1.48 25.68
C TYR A 361 10.97 -2.82 26.41
N THR A 362 10.68 -3.91 25.68
CA THR A 362 10.81 -5.28 26.18
C THR A 362 12.22 -5.63 26.65
N LEU A 363 13.27 -4.93 26.19
CA LEU A 363 14.66 -5.18 26.57
C LEU A 363 15.06 -4.55 27.91
N ILE A 364 14.22 -3.70 28.51
CA ILE A 364 14.53 -3.00 29.77
C ILE A 364 13.95 -3.82 30.94
N PRO A 365 14.76 -4.56 31.73
CA PRO A 365 14.22 -5.48 32.74
C PRO A 365 13.46 -4.77 33.86
N ALA A 366 13.84 -3.53 34.18
CA ALA A 366 13.17 -2.72 35.20
C ALA A 366 11.69 -2.46 34.85
N LEU A 367 11.35 -2.22 33.57
CA LEU A 367 9.96 -1.97 33.15
C LEU A 367 9.06 -3.20 33.31
N ARG A 368 9.64 -4.41 33.29
CA ARG A 368 8.90 -5.66 33.52
C ARG A 368 8.54 -5.90 34.99
N ARG A 369 9.21 -5.20 35.91
CA ARG A 369 9.00 -5.31 37.36
C ARG A 369 7.98 -4.30 37.89
N ILE A 370 7.62 -3.30 37.09
CA ILE A 370 6.58 -2.33 37.44
C ILE A 370 5.23 -3.08 37.43
N PRO A 371 4.42 -3.00 38.50
CA PRO A 371 3.10 -3.63 38.53
C PRO A 371 2.16 -3.13 37.43
N VAL A 372 1.18 -3.95 37.05
CA VAL A 372 0.07 -3.48 36.21
C VAL A 372 -0.67 -2.37 36.94
N SER A 373 -0.94 -1.26 36.27
CA SER A 373 -1.74 -0.16 36.80
C SER A 373 -2.71 0.38 35.76
N ASP A 374 -3.86 0.85 36.21
CA ASP A 374 -4.82 1.59 35.41
C ASP A 374 -5.45 2.66 36.30
N ILE A 375 -4.90 3.88 36.24
CA ILE A 375 -5.38 5.01 37.04
C ILE A 375 -6.28 5.95 36.22
N ARG A 376 -6.83 5.45 35.10
CA ARG A 376 -7.78 6.22 34.29
C ARG A 376 -9.09 6.38 35.03
N ASP A 377 -9.46 7.63 35.27
CA ASP A 377 -10.79 7.97 35.75
C ASP A 377 -11.74 8.20 34.55
N TRP A 378 -12.63 7.23 34.34
CA TRP A 378 -13.60 7.28 33.25
C TRP A 378 -14.72 8.30 33.46
N VAL A 379 -14.99 8.71 34.70
CA VAL A 379 -15.94 9.79 34.99
C VAL A 379 -15.32 11.12 34.54
N VAL A 380 -14.05 11.35 34.86
CA VAL A 380 -13.31 12.55 34.43
C VAL A 380 -13.13 12.61 32.91
N ILE A 381 -12.86 11.48 32.26
CA ILE A 381 -12.76 11.41 30.79
C ILE A 381 -14.09 11.81 30.13
N ARG A 382 -15.22 11.28 30.63
CA ARG A 382 -16.54 11.59 30.07
C ARG A 382 -16.95 13.03 30.35
N SER A 383 -16.75 13.53 31.56
CA SER A 383 -17.10 14.91 31.90
C SER A 383 -16.28 15.94 31.10
N TRP A 384 -15.01 15.63 30.82
CA TRP A 384 -14.22 16.46 29.91
C TRP A 384 -14.76 16.44 28.48
N ALA A 385 -15.19 15.29 27.98
CA ALA A 385 -15.82 15.20 26.66
C ALA A 385 -17.14 15.98 26.58
N ASP A 386 -17.95 15.99 27.64
CA ASP A 386 -19.17 16.81 27.76
C ASP A 386 -18.84 18.31 27.69
N ALA A 387 -17.83 18.74 28.46
CA ALA A 387 -17.36 20.12 28.45
C ALA A 387 -16.81 20.54 27.08
N LEU A 388 -16.15 19.62 26.35
CA LEU A 388 -15.72 19.85 24.98
C LEU A 388 -16.91 19.97 24.02
N ALA A 389 -17.96 19.16 24.19
CA ALA A 389 -19.13 19.24 23.34
C ALA A 389 -19.75 20.64 23.41
N ALA A 390 -19.91 21.18 24.62
CA ALA A 390 -20.39 22.54 24.83
C ALA A 390 -19.50 23.61 24.18
N LYS A 391 -18.17 23.42 24.15
CA LYS A 391 -17.23 24.31 23.45
C LYS A 391 -17.33 24.20 21.92
N PHE A 392 -17.70 23.03 21.40
CA PHE A 392 -17.78 22.78 19.95
C PHE A 392 -19.14 23.09 19.33
N GLN A 393 -20.24 22.93 20.07
CA GLN A 393 -21.60 23.18 19.56
C GLN A 393 -21.80 24.56 18.91
N PRO A 394 -21.33 25.69 19.49
CA PRO A 394 -21.49 27.01 18.87
C PRO A 394 -20.81 27.13 17.51
N LEU A 395 -19.76 26.33 17.28
CA LEU A 395 -19.01 26.34 16.03
C LEU A 395 -19.71 25.54 14.93
N LEU A 396 -20.66 24.67 15.31
CA LEU A 396 -21.40 23.77 14.43
C LEU A 396 -22.75 24.34 13.94
N ALA A 397 -23.14 25.52 14.43
CA ALA A 397 -24.30 26.25 13.89
C ALA A 397 -24.06 26.68 12.42
N PRO A 398 -25.09 26.67 11.55
CA PRO A 398 -24.95 26.96 10.12
C PRO A 398 -24.36 28.33 9.82
#